data_AF-A0A177L6P1-F1
#
_entry.id   AF-A0A177L6P1-F1
#
_cell.length_a   1.000
_cell.length_b   1.000
_cell.length_c   1.000
_cell.angle_alpha   90.00
_cell.angle_beta   90.00
_cell.angle_gamma   90.00
#
_symmetry.space_group_name_H-M   'P 1'
#
loop_
_entity.id
_entity.type
_entity.pdbx_description
1 polymer ?
#
loop_
_entity_poly.entity_id
_entity_poly.type
_entity_poly.pdbx_seq_one_letter_code
_entity_poly.pdbx_strand_id
1 'polypeptide(L)'
;MLKEGDFIVIAAQYFGFQPGTPYGHRTQQYYDFFKPHNLPLKGYTNDTGKNGTVTRGQLAQVIAASQGAAYGPTAAVSFMYKYNLSSGTTGVKTFEDYHFNEPLTRAQISAFFQRMEAAGMTTLK
;
A
#
# COMPACT_ATOMS: atom_id res chain seq x y z
N MET A 1 8.71 -6.33 -11.26
CA MET A 1 8.54 -5.53 -10.03
C MET A 1 7.24 -4.75 -10.12
N LEU A 2 6.53 -4.58 -9.00
CA LEU A 2 5.24 -3.91 -8.94
C LEU A 2 5.42 -2.38 -9.05
N LYS A 3 4.61 -1.73 -9.89
CA LYS A 3 4.57 -0.27 -10.03
C LYS A 3 3.52 0.35 -9.12
N GLU A 4 3.73 1.60 -8.69
CA GLU A 4 2.78 2.30 -7.79
C GLU A 4 1.40 2.44 -8.43
N GLY A 5 1.35 2.68 -9.75
CA GLY A 5 0.12 2.68 -10.51
C GLY A 5 -0.62 1.34 -10.51
N ASP A 6 0.08 0.20 -10.51
CA ASP A 6 -0.59 -1.10 -10.40
C ASP A 6 -1.03 -1.38 -8.96
N PHE A 7 -0.20 -0.98 -7.99
CA PHE A 7 -0.53 -1.07 -6.58
C PHE A 7 -1.82 -0.30 -6.25
N ILE A 8 -1.95 0.94 -6.71
CA ILE A 8 -3.09 1.78 -6.36
C ILE A 8 -4.39 1.26 -6.97
N VAL A 9 -4.34 0.62 -8.15
CA VAL A 9 -5.49 -0.05 -8.74
C VAL A 9 -5.96 -1.20 -7.86
N ILE A 10 -5.02 -2.07 -7.43
CA ILE A 10 -5.34 -3.21 -6.55
C ILE A 10 -5.93 -2.71 -5.23
N ALA A 11 -5.32 -1.68 -4.63
CA ALA A 11 -5.78 -1.11 -3.37
C ALA A 11 -7.18 -0.50 -3.50
N ALA A 12 -7.43 0.29 -4.54
CA ALA A 12 -8.72 0.93 -4.75
C ALA A 12 -9.84 -0.10 -4.98
N GLN A 13 -9.57 -1.14 -5.77
CA GLN A 13 -10.51 -2.25 -5.98
C GLN A 13 -10.80 -2.99 -4.67
N TYR A 14 -9.78 -3.23 -3.86
CA TYR A 14 -9.93 -3.84 -2.54
C TYR A 14 -10.86 -3.03 -1.63
N PHE A 15 -10.74 -1.70 -1.63
CA PHE A 15 -11.63 -0.79 -0.89
C PHE A 15 -12.96 -0.48 -1.61
N GLY A 16 -13.30 -1.24 -2.65
CA GLY A 16 -14.61 -1.17 -3.32
C GLY A 16 -14.78 -0.05 -4.34
N PHE A 17 -13.71 0.67 -4.72
CA PHE A 17 -13.79 1.70 -5.76
C PHE A 17 -14.17 1.09 -7.11
N GLN A 18 -15.22 1.64 -7.72
CA GLN A 18 -15.65 1.30 -9.07
C GLN A 18 -15.15 2.36 -10.05
N PRO A 19 -14.24 2.03 -10.97
CA PRO A 19 -13.70 3.01 -11.91
C PRO A 19 -14.77 3.43 -12.93
N GLY A 20 -14.74 4.72 -13.28
CA GLY A 20 -15.50 5.27 -14.40
C GLY A 20 -14.68 5.32 -15.69
N THR A 21 -15.12 6.15 -16.64
CA THR A 21 -14.36 6.44 -17.86
C THR A 21 -12.99 7.04 -17.49
N PRO A 22 -11.87 6.44 -17.91
CA PRO A 22 -10.54 6.97 -17.63
C PRO A 22 -10.34 8.38 -18.20
N TYR A 23 -9.56 9.21 -17.52
CA TYR A 23 -9.09 10.51 -17.99
C TYR A 23 -7.62 10.71 -17.61
N GLY A 24 -6.88 11.43 -18.46
CA GLY A 24 -5.44 11.63 -18.27
C GLY A 24 -4.66 10.30 -18.21
N HIS A 25 -3.74 10.19 -17.25
CA HIS A 25 -3.00 8.94 -17.01
C HIS A 25 -3.98 7.82 -16.61
N ARG A 26 -3.76 6.60 -17.10
CA ARG A 26 -4.68 5.45 -16.91
C ARG A 26 -5.09 5.16 -15.46
N THR A 27 -4.24 5.56 -14.51
CA THR A 27 -4.43 5.33 -13.07
C THR A 27 -4.94 6.55 -12.30
N GLN A 28 -5.19 7.69 -12.97
CA GLN A 28 -5.50 8.97 -12.32
C GLN A 28 -6.70 8.88 -11.38
N GLN A 29 -7.82 8.31 -11.86
CA GLN A 29 -9.05 8.15 -11.08
C GLN A 29 -8.84 7.41 -9.74
N TYR A 30 -7.88 6.48 -9.67
CA TYR A 30 -7.58 5.74 -8.44
C TYR A 30 -6.79 6.59 -7.44
N TYR A 31 -5.91 7.47 -7.91
CA TYR A 31 -5.29 8.46 -7.03
C TYR A 31 -6.34 9.43 -6.49
N ASP A 32 -7.27 9.88 -7.33
CA ASP A 32 -8.31 10.82 -6.91
C ASP A 32 -9.24 10.21 -5.84
N PHE A 33 -9.50 8.90 -5.91
CA PHE A 33 -10.20 8.15 -4.84
C PHE A 33 -9.47 8.23 -3.48
N PHE A 34 -8.14 8.12 -3.46
CA PHE A 34 -7.36 8.16 -2.22
C PHE A 34 -6.93 9.55 -1.75
N LYS A 35 -7.09 10.57 -2.61
CA LYS A 35 -6.68 11.95 -2.32
C LYS A 35 -7.28 12.52 -1.03
N PRO A 36 -8.57 12.30 -0.70
CA PRO A 36 -9.14 12.78 0.57
C PRO A 36 -8.51 12.15 1.82
N HIS A 37 -7.92 10.95 1.70
CA HIS A 37 -7.28 10.22 2.80
C HIS A 37 -5.79 10.53 2.95
N ASN A 38 -5.23 11.39 2.09
CA ASN A 38 -3.84 11.85 2.15
C ASN A 38 -2.81 10.71 2.27
N LEU A 39 -3.04 9.58 1.59
CA LEU A 39 -2.14 8.42 1.64
C LEU A 39 -0.74 8.77 1.12
N PRO A 40 0.36 8.20 1.65
CA PRO A 40 1.73 8.54 1.27
C PRO A 40 2.14 7.96 -0.11
N LEU A 41 1.54 8.49 -1.17
CA LEU A 41 1.73 8.09 -2.56
C LEU A 41 2.52 9.15 -3.34
N LYS A 42 3.43 8.70 -4.21
CA LYS A 42 4.27 9.59 -5.02
C LYS A 42 3.56 10.04 -6.31
N GLY A 43 2.61 9.24 -6.79
CA GLY A 43 1.90 9.45 -8.04
C GLY A 43 0.89 10.60 -8.04
N TYR A 44 0.67 11.28 -6.90
CA TYR A 44 -0.17 12.49 -6.87
C TYR A 44 0.43 13.66 -7.66
N THR A 45 1.76 13.77 -7.69
CA THR A 45 2.43 14.96 -8.23
C THR A 45 2.91 14.81 -9.66
N ASN A 46 3.20 13.58 -10.11
CA ASN A 46 3.68 13.32 -11.48
C ASN A 46 3.57 11.83 -11.87
N ASP A 47 3.66 11.58 -13.18
CA ASP A 47 3.60 10.22 -13.75
C ASP A 47 4.86 9.38 -13.46
N THR A 48 6.00 10.01 -13.15
CA THR A 48 7.22 9.29 -12.71
C THR A 48 6.96 8.53 -11.41
N GLY A 49 6.24 9.14 -10.46
CA GLY A 49 5.79 8.48 -9.23
C GLY A 49 4.87 7.29 -9.51
N LYS A 50 3.90 7.47 -10.43
CA LYS A 50 2.98 6.41 -10.84
C LYS A 50 3.69 5.19 -11.45
N ASN A 51 4.82 5.42 -12.12
CA ASN A 51 5.66 4.39 -12.74
C ASN A 51 6.81 3.91 -11.84
N GLY A 52 6.90 4.43 -10.62
CA GLY A 52 7.88 4.07 -9.61
C GLY A 52 7.65 2.65 -9.08
N THR A 53 8.74 1.98 -8.72
CA THR A 53 8.67 0.66 -8.07
C THR A 53 8.22 0.80 -6.62
N VAL A 54 7.26 -0.02 -6.19
CA VAL A 54 6.79 -0.05 -4.81
C VAL A 54 7.68 -0.97 -3.98
N THR A 55 8.10 -0.49 -2.82
CA THR A 55 8.81 -1.30 -1.82
C THR A 55 7.86 -1.81 -0.74
N ARG A 56 8.30 -2.81 0.02
CA ARG A 56 7.60 -3.28 1.21
C ARG A 56 7.31 -2.14 2.19
N GLY A 57 8.29 -1.25 2.38
CA GLY A 57 8.15 -0.07 3.23
C GLY A 57 7.04 0.86 2.77
N GLN A 58 6.99 1.17 1.47
CA GLN A 58 5.94 2.04 0.96
C GLN A 58 4.54 1.41 1.08
N LEU A 59 4.43 0.09 0.88
CA LEU A 59 3.20 -0.65 1.17
C LEU A 59 2.80 -0.50 2.65
N ALA A 60 3.72 -0.72 3.59
CA ALA A 60 3.45 -0.58 5.02
C ALA A 60 2.92 0.80 5.38
N GLN A 61 3.55 1.85 4.83
CA GLN A 61 3.16 3.23 5.10
C GLN A 61 1.76 3.52 4.56
N VAL A 62 1.43 3.04 3.35
CA VAL A 62 0.10 3.24 2.77
C VAL A 62 -0.98 2.47 3.52
N ILE A 63 -0.71 1.23 3.96
CA ILE A 63 -1.65 0.44 4.77
C ILE A 63 -1.86 1.09 6.15
N ALA A 64 -0.80 1.53 6.83
CA ALA A 64 -0.95 2.21 8.11
C ALA A 64 -1.75 3.51 7.96
N ALA A 65 -1.44 4.32 6.94
CA ALA A 65 -2.16 5.57 6.67
C ALA A 65 -3.63 5.32 6.31
N SER A 66 -3.95 4.29 5.53
CA SER A 66 -5.33 3.96 5.14
C SER A 66 -6.21 3.53 6.33
N GLN A 67 -5.58 3.15 7.43
CA GLN A 67 -6.21 2.78 8.69
C GLN A 67 -6.08 3.87 9.76
N GLY A 68 -5.75 5.11 9.37
CA GLY A 68 -5.64 6.26 10.26
C GLY A 68 -4.51 6.16 11.29
N ALA A 69 -3.52 5.29 11.06
CA ALA A 69 -2.40 5.08 11.98
C ALA A 69 -1.16 5.89 11.58
N ALA A 70 -0.23 6.05 12.52
CA ALA A 70 1.06 6.66 12.24
C ALA A 70 1.83 5.84 11.19
N TYR A 71 2.27 6.52 10.12
CA TYR A 71 2.87 5.89 8.94
C TYR A 71 4.34 6.29 8.70
N GLY A 72 5.03 6.81 9.73
CA GLY A 72 6.50 6.94 9.69
C GLY A 72 7.16 5.56 9.53
N PRO A 73 8.40 5.44 8.99
CA PRO A 73 8.98 4.15 8.60
C PRO A 73 8.88 3.05 9.68
N THR A 74 9.37 3.32 10.89
CA THR A 74 9.31 2.36 12.00
C THR A 74 7.88 2.10 12.46
N ALA A 75 7.05 3.15 12.57
CA ALA A 75 5.66 3.03 13.00
C ALA A 75 4.82 2.18 12.04
N ALA A 76 5.03 2.35 10.73
CA ALA A 76 4.38 1.56 9.69
C ALA A 76 4.79 0.09 9.78
N VAL A 77 6.08 -0.22 9.98
CA VAL A 77 6.53 -1.61 10.17
C VAL A 77 5.94 -2.21 11.44
N SER A 78 5.97 -1.47 12.55
CA SER A 78 5.34 -1.90 13.80
C SER A 78 3.83 -2.14 13.64
N PHE A 79 3.14 -1.32 12.84
CA PHE A 79 1.73 -1.53 12.50
C PHE A 79 1.53 -2.88 11.78
N MET A 80 2.35 -3.17 10.77
CA MET A 80 2.27 -4.44 10.03
C MET A 80 2.43 -5.65 10.94
N TYR A 81 3.32 -5.59 11.94
CA TYR A 81 3.51 -6.66 12.91
C TYR A 81 2.41 -6.74 13.95
N LYS A 82 1.98 -5.59 14.50
CA LYS A 82 0.93 -5.50 15.51
C LYS A 82 -0.37 -6.14 15.04
N TYR A 83 -0.72 -5.95 13.76
CA TYR A 83 -1.95 -6.48 13.17
C TYR A 83 -1.74 -7.75 12.34
N ASN A 84 -0.61 -8.44 12.50
CA ASN A 84 -0.28 -9.69 11.81
C ASN A 84 -0.37 -9.63 10.28
N LEU A 85 -0.13 -8.45 9.69
CA LEU A 85 -0.07 -8.23 8.24
C LEU A 85 1.28 -8.66 7.66
N SER A 86 2.28 -8.84 8.51
CA SER A 86 3.58 -9.42 8.18
C SER A 86 4.13 -10.21 9.36
N SER A 87 4.99 -11.18 9.07
CA SER A 87 5.85 -11.86 10.04
C SER A 87 7.33 -11.52 9.86
N GLY A 88 7.66 -10.60 8.94
CA GLY A 88 9.03 -10.40 8.47
C GLY A 88 9.42 -11.47 7.46
N THR A 89 10.72 -11.65 7.21
CA THR A 89 11.24 -12.70 6.32
C THR A 89 11.73 -13.91 7.11
N THR A 90 12.25 -13.68 8.32
CA THR A 90 12.79 -14.72 9.22
C THR A 90 11.89 -15.00 10.43
N GLY A 91 11.01 -14.06 10.81
CA GLY A 91 10.13 -14.21 11.97
C GLY A 91 10.56 -13.42 13.20
N VAL A 92 11.72 -12.76 13.15
CA VAL A 92 12.28 -11.95 14.25
C VAL A 92 11.47 -10.67 14.50
N LYS A 93 10.77 -10.17 13.47
CA LYS A 93 9.88 -8.98 13.51
C LYS A 93 10.59 -7.68 13.92
N THR A 94 11.84 -7.50 13.51
CA THR A 94 12.57 -6.21 13.57
C THR A 94 12.33 -5.38 12.32
N PHE A 95 12.78 -4.11 12.33
CA PHE A 95 12.71 -3.26 11.15
C PHE A 95 13.51 -3.82 9.97
N GLU A 96 14.68 -4.40 10.27
CA GLU A 96 15.56 -5.05 9.31
C GLU A 96 14.91 -6.32 8.75
N ASP A 97 14.29 -7.15 9.61
CA ASP A 97 13.56 -8.37 9.21
C ASP A 97 12.31 -8.06 8.37
N TYR A 98 11.83 -6.81 8.39
CA TYR A 98 10.76 -6.38 7.49
C TYR A 98 11.25 -6.21 6.05
N HIS A 99 12.56 -5.99 5.83
CA HIS A 99 13.14 -5.65 4.54
C HIS A 99 12.48 -4.42 3.89
N PHE A 100 12.47 -3.29 4.61
CA PHE A 100 11.74 -2.07 4.23
C PHE A 100 11.99 -1.58 2.79
N ASN A 101 13.22 -1.67 2.30
CA ASN A 101 13.59 -1.18 0.96
C ASN A 101 13.42 -2.22 -0.14
N GLU A 102 13.02 -3.45 0.18
CA GLU A 102 12.88 -4.50 -0.82
C GLU A 102 11.69 -4.22 -1.76
N PRO A 103 11.91 -4.26 -3.09
CA PRO A 103 10.85 -4.15 -4.08
C PRO A 103 9.81 -5.26 -3.95
N LEU A 104 8.52 -4.91 -4.09
CA LEU A 104 7.44 -5.88 -4.14
C LEU A 104 7.22 -6.43 -5.55
N THR A 105 6.84 -7.70 -5.61
CA THR A 105 6.26 -8.33 -6.79
C THR A 105 4.74 -8.29 -6.74
N ARG A 106 4.09 -8.41 -7.90
CA ARG A 106 2.63 -8.55 -8.00
C ARG A 106 2.11 -9.77 -7.24
N ALA A 107 2.87 -10.87 -7.17
CA ALA A 107 2.45 -12.06 -6.44
C ALA A 107 2.47 -11.85 -4.91
N GLN A 108 3.46 -11.13 -4.40
CA GLN A 108 3.60 -10.86 -2.96
C GLN A 108 2.49 -9.97 -2.41
N ILE A 109 1.97 -9.03 -3.22
CA ILE A 109 0.99 -8.06 -2.71
C ILE A 109 -0.35 -8.71 -2.33
N SER A 110 -0.77 -9.77 -3.04
CA SER A 110 -2.00 -10.50 -2.73
C SER A 110 -2.01 -11.06 -1.30
N ALA A 111 -0.85 -11.53 -0.81
CA ALA A 111 -0.73 -12.04 0.56
C ALA A 111 -0.93 -10.94 1.61
N PHE A 112 -0.57 -9.69 1.33
CA PHE A 112 -0.83 -8.59 2.24
C PHE A 112 -2.31 -8.22 2.29
N PHE A 113 -2.98 -8.10 1.14
CA PHE A 113 -4.42 -7.82 1.10
C PHE A 113 -5.25 -8.97 1.71
N GLN A 114 -4.84 -10.22 1.52
CA GLN A 114 -5.49 -11.36 2.20
C GLN A 114 -5.39 -11.24 3.73
N ARG A 115 -4.25 -10.79 4.26
CA ARG A 115 -4.10 -10.56 5.71
C ARG A 115 -4.89 -9.34 6.19
N MET A 116 -4.99 -8.29 5.38
CA MET A 116 -5.86 -7.15 5.68
C MET A 116 -7.33 -7.59 5.78
N GLU A 117 -7.78 -8.43 4.85
CA GLU A 117 -9.11 -9.01 4.86
C GLU A 117 -9.36 -9.82 6.14
N ALA A 118 -8.44 -10.71 6.49
CA ALA A 118 -8.50 -11.49 7.72
C ALA A 118 -8.47 -10.62 9.00
N ALA A 119 -7.86 -9.44 8.93
CA ALA A 119 -7.83 -8.45 10.01
C ALA A 119 -9.05 -7.50 10.02
N GLY A 120 -9.99 -7.64 9.08
CA GLY A 120 -11.18 -6.79 8.97
C GLY A 120 -10.90 -5.37 8.47
N MET A 121 -9.77 -5.14 7.80
CA MET A 121 -9.34 -3.82 7.31
C MET A 121 -9.90 -3.51 5.91
N THR A 122 -11.20 -3.70 5.72
CA THR A 122 -11.88 -3.61 4.41
C THR A 122 -12.36 -2.21 4.05
N THR A 123 -12.18 -1.24 4.94
CA THR A 123 -12.63 0.15 4.77
C THR A 123 -11.50 1.13 5.05
N LEU A 124 -11.55 2.29 4.38
CA LEU A 124 -10.66 3.42 4.64
C LEU A 124 -11.11 4.18 5.87
N LYS A 125 -10.16 4.64 6.68
CA LYS A 125 -10.39 5.49 7.85
C LYS A 125 -10.00 6.94 7.61
#